data_AF-A0AAE8W1D1-F1
#
_entry.id   AF-A0AAE8W1D1-F1
#
_cell.length_a   1.000
_cell.length_b   1.000
_cell.length_c   1.000
_cell.angle_alpha   90.00
_cell.angle_beta   90.00
_cell.angle_gamma   90.00
#
_symmetry.space_group_name_H-M   'P 1'
#
loop_
_entity.id
_entity.type
_entity.pdbx_description
1 polymer ?
#
loop_
_entity_poly.entity_id
_entity_poly.type
_entity_poly.pdbx_seq_one_letter_code
_entity_poly.pdbx_strand_id
1 'polypeptide(L)'
;MPATHHSSAPPTTSTTSTPDTTPDAPGTTPDATESALSSPARRAHTGPPAPVDATSPPDTPAIGRIPLLDVRPCVHQGRRPAKAVVGEAFEISATVFREGHDAVAANVVLRDPEGRPAPWTPMRELAPGTDRWGATVSAASEGLWTYTVEAWSDPVSTWRHAAHIKVPAGIDTELILEEGARLYERAAAEVPKEHGRRDVLLAAVDALRDTARPDASRLAAALTPEVDEVLARHPLRELVTSSDPL
;
A
#
# COMPACT_ATOMS: atom_id res chain seq x y z
N MET A 1 5.39 20.10 -44.61
CA MET A 1 6.49 21.08 -44.72
C MET A 1 5.90 22.47 -44.89
N PRO A 2 6.51 23.55 -44.34
CA PRO A 2 7.68 23.59 -43.42
C PRO A 2 7.26 24.01 -41.99
N ALA A 3 7.84 23.46 -40.91
CA ALA A 3 9.18 23.68 -40.30
C ALA A 3 9.15 24.90 -39.33
N THR A 4 9.78 24.97 -38.14
CA THR A 4 11.02 24.41 -37.53
C THR A 4 10.94 24.74 -36.01
N HIS A 5 11.14 23.82 -35.05
CA HIS A 5 12.39 23.38 -34.40
C HIS A 5 13.09 24.35 -33.38
N HIS A 6 13.41 23.76 -32.21
CA HIS A 6 14.46 24.07 -31.19
C HIS A 6 14.14 25.20 -30.17
N SER A 7 14.55 25.17 -28.89
CA SER A 7 15.78 24.62 -28.28
C SER A 7 15.65 24.46 -26.75
N SER A 8 16.26 23.41 -26.20
CA SER A 8 16.57 23.25 -24.77
C SER A 8 17.78 24.09 -24.34
N ALA A 9 17.93 24.32 -23.03
CA ALA A 9 19.11 24.90 -22.37
C ALA A 9 19.50 24.04 -21.12
N PRO A 10 20.77 24.12 -20.66
CA PRO A 10 21.60 22.97 -20.25
C PRO A 10 21.69 22.71 -18.73
N PRO A 11 22.37 21.61 -18.28
CA PRO A 11 22.53 21.28 -16.86
C PRO A 11 23.72 22.02 -16.22
N THR A 12 23.57 22.41 -14.95
CA THR A 12 24.68 22.89 -14.11
C THR A 12 25.19 21.77 -13.21
N THR A 13 26.41 21.31 -13.46
CA THR A 13 27.24 20.55 -12.52
C THR A 13 27.84 21.49 -11.48
N SER A 14 27.92 21.06 -10.21
CA SER A 14 28.79 21.70 -9.21
C SER A 14 29.46 20.64 -8.36
N THR A 15 30.75 20.86 -8.15
CA THR A 15 31.81 19.93 -7.78
C THR A 15 32.36 20.32 -6.40
N THR A 16 32.65 19.30 -5.58
CA THR A 16 33.71 19.18 -4.55
C THR A 16 33.84 20.17 -3.38
N SER A 17 33.54 19.63 -2.20
CA SER A 17 34.40 19.37 -1.01
C SER A 17 35.50 20.34 -0.50
N THR A 18 35.46 20.47 0.84
CA THR A 18 36.47 20.86 1.85
C THR A 18 36.85 22.34 1.99
N PRO A 19 36.90 22.81 3.26
CA PRO A 19 38.22 22.94 3.88
C PRO A 19 38.31 22.51 5.35
N ASP A 20 39.52 22.09 5.70
CA ASP A 20 40.11 21.90 7.03
C ASP A 20 40.59 23.26 7.58
N THR A 21 40.46 23.55 8.88
CA THR A 21 41.27 24.55 9.65
C THR A 21 40.90 24.52 11.15
N THR A 22 41.87 24.10 11.98
CA THR A 22 42.03 24.33 13.43
C THR A 22 42.22 25.83 13.75
N PRO A 23 41.83 26.37 14.93
CA PRO A 23 42.79 26.45 16.06
C PRO A 23 42.21 26.41 17.50
N ASP A 24 43.04 25.83 18.38
CA ASP A 24 43.39 26.02 19.80
C ASP A 24 42.61 26.96 20.79
N ALA A 25 42.35 26.38 22.00
CA ALA A 25 42.42 26.86 23.42
C ALA A 25 41.90 28.25 23.86
N PRO A 26 41.49 28.49 25.16
CA PRO A 26 42.10 27.96 26.41
C PRO A 26 41.19 27.69 27.65
N GLY A 27 41.77 27.11 28.72
CA GLY A 27 41.50 27.55 30.12
C GLY A 27 40.98 26.55 31.19
N THR A 28 41.92 25.85 31.87
CA THR A 28 42.11 25.79 33.35
C THR A 28 41.02 25.24 34.32
N THR A 29 41.28 24.01 34.84
CA THR A 29 41.20 23.44 36.24
C THR A 29 40.22 23.99 37.30
N PRO A 30 39.70 23.17 38.27
CA PRO A 30 40.56 22.39 39.17
C PRO A 30 40.08 21.08 39.84
N ASP A 31 41.11 20.42 40.40
CA ASP A 31 41.24 19.65 41.65
C ASP A 31 40.64 18.24 41.87
N ALA A 32 41.59 17.30 41.98
CA ALA A 32 41.82 16.28 43.01
C ALA A 32 40.63 15.67 43.79
N THR A 33 40.59 14.32 43.81
CA THR A 33 41.12 13.54 44.95
C THR A 33 41.18 12.06 44.56
N GLU A 34 42.37 11.49 44.67
CA GLU A 34 42.70 10.07 44.52
C GLU A 34 42.70 9.41 45.91
N SER A 35 42.04 8.26 46.08
CA SER A 35 42.41 7.34 47.16
C SER A 35 41.93 5.93 46.89
N ALA A 36 42.91 5.07 46.59
CA ALA A 36 42.77 3.63 46.45
C ALA A 36 42.65 2.97 47.83
N LEU A 37 41.68 2.05 47.98
CA LEU A 37 41.76 0.97 48.96
C LEU A 37 41.30 -0.34 48.33
N SER A 38 42.14 -1.34 48.56
CA SER A 38 42.14 -2.68 47.98
C SER A 38 41.08 -3.60 48.62
N SER A 39 40.36 -4.33 47.76
CA SER A 39 39.64 -5.63 47.88
C SER A 39 39.27 -6.24 49.26
N PRO A 40 38.11 -6.95 49.35
CA PRO A 40 38.11 -8.33 48.86
C PRO A 40 36.90 -8.73 48.00
N ALA A 41 37.17 -9.64 47.07
CA ALA A 41 36.22 -10.28 46.16
C ALA A 41 35.03 -10.92 46.90
N ARG A 42 33.84 -10.35 46.70
CA ARG A 42 32.57 -10.98 47.08
C ARG A 42 32.26 -12.06 46.03
N ARG A 43 32.23 -13.32 46.47
CA ARG A 43 31.82 -14.47 45.64
C ARG A 43 30.48 -14.15 45.00
N ALA A 44 30.41 -14.20 43.67
CA ALA A 44 29.17 -14.15 42.93
C ALA A 44 28.41 -15.46 43.17
N HIS A 45 27.24 -15.36 43.79
CA HIS A 45 26.30 -16.45 43.92
C HIS A 45 25.67 -16.64 42.54
N THR A 46 26.19 -17.57 41.74
CA THR A 46 25.51 -18.07 40.54
C THR A 46 24.39 -19.01 40.99
N GLY A 47 23.29 -18.42 41.43
CA GLY A 47 22.01 -19.13 41.48
C GLY A 47 21.55 -19.46 40.06
N PRO A 48 20.81 -20.56 39.85
CA PRO A 48 20.20 -20.87 38.56
C PRO A 48 19.37 -19.67 38.08
N PRO A 49 19.38 -19.30 36.79
CA PRO A 49 18.50 -18.25 36.29
C PRO A 49 17.05 -18.63 36.62
N ALA A 50 16.31 -17.67 37.19
CA ALA A 50 14.88 -17.83 37.40
C ALA A 50 14.23 -18.23 36.06
N PRO A 51 13.25 -19.16 36.06
CA PRO A 51 12.56 -19.52 34.84
C PRO A 51 11.92 -18.25 34.28
N VAL A 52 12.39 -17.83 33.11
CA VAL A 52 11.74 -16.79 32.33
C VAL A 52 10.36 -17.34 31.97
N ASP A 53 9.32 -16.73 32.52
CA ASP A 53 7.95 -17.01 32.11
C ASP A 53 7.83 -16.64 30.62
N ALA A 54 8.00 -17.65 29.76
CA ALA A 54 7.83 -17.53 28.33
C ALA A 54 6.34 -17.54 28.00
N THR A 55 5.62 -16.51 28.47
CA THR A 55 4.24 -16.24 28.05
C THR A 55 4.04 -14.76 27.80
N SER A 56 4.98 -14.11 27.10
CA SER A 56 4.60 -12.94 26.33
C SER A 56 3.88 -13.45 25.07
N PRO A 57 2.66 -12.97 24.76
CA PRO A 57 2.06 -13.26 23.46
C PRO A 57 3.04 -12.81 22.35
N PRO A 58 3.05 -13.48 21.19
CA PRO A 58 3.89 -13.04 20.09
C PRO A 58 3.63 -11.55 19.81
N ASP A 59 4.70 -10.74 19.76
CA ASP A 59 4.66 -9.34 19.35
C ASP A 59 4.06 -9.29 17.95
N THR A 60 2.75 -9.07 17.87
CA THR A 60 2.08 -8.83 16.60
C THR A 60 2.54 -7.45 16.16
N PRO A 61 3.21 -7.32 15.00
CA PRO A 61 3.68 -6.03 14.55
C PRO A 61 2.49 -5.07 14.44
N ALA A 62 2.64 -3.86 14.99
CA ALA A 62 1.57 -2.86 15.01
C ALA A 62 1.15 -2.38 13.60
N ILE A 63 1.93 -2.73 12.57
CA ILE A 63 1.70 -2.38 11.17
C ILE A 63 1.60 -3.68 10.38
N GLY A 64 0.53 -3.82 9.58
CA GLY A 64 0.33 -4.98 8.70
C GLY A 64 1.21 -4.95 7.45
N ARG A 65 0.98 -5.91 6.52
CA ARG A 65 1.83 -6.09 5.34
C ARG A 65 1.78 -4.91 4.37
N ILE A 66 0.61 -4.30 4.23
CA ILE A 66 0.39 -3.05 3.52
C ILE A 66 0.10 -1.98 4.57
N PRO A 67 1.01 -1.02 4.79
CA PRO A 67 0.79 0.08 5.74
C PRO A 67 -0.55 0.78 5.53
N LEU A 68 -1.36 0.72 6.58
CA LEU A 68 -2.69 1.34 6.66
C LEU A 68 -2.79 2.04 8.01
N LEU A 69 -2.86 3.37 7.98
CA LEU A 69 -2.68 4.22 9.16
C LEU A 69 -3.70 5.36 9.19
N ASP A 70 -3.89 5.97 10.36
CA ASP A 70 -4.70 7.18 10.58
C ASP A 70 -6.08 7.14 9.89
N VAL A 71 -6.84 6.07 10.15
CA VAL A 71 -8.22 5.94 9.68
C VAL A 71 -9.08 7.03 10.31
N ARG A 72 -9.83 7.76 9.48
CA ARG A 72 -10.71 8.85 9.86
C ARG A 72 -12.09 8.70 9.22
N PRO A 73 -13.16 9.22 9.85
CA PRO A 73 -13.17 9.94 11.12
C PRO A 73 -12.73 9.05 12.30
N CYS A 74 -12.27 9.63 13.40
CA CYS A 74 -11.91 8.88 14.61
C CYS A 74 -12.07 9.82 15.80
N VAL A 75 -12.96 9.49 16.73
CA VAL A 75 -13.29 10.35 17.88
C VAL A 75 -12.67 9.76 19.14
N HIS A 76 -11.83 10.56 19.81
CA HIS A 76 -11.16 10.16 21.06
C HIS A 76 -10.39 8.83 20.93
N GLN A 77 -9.64 8.67 19.84
CA GLN A 77 -8.88 7.44 19.53
C GLN A 77 -9.76 6.18 19.51
N GLY A 78 -10.93 6.26 18.88
CA GLY A 78 -11.89 5.15 18.77
C GLY A 78 -12.71 4.89 20.04
N ARG A 79 -12.47 5.62 21.14
CA ARG A 79 -13.21 5.44 22.40
C ARG A 79 -14.63 6.00 22.37
N ARG A 80 -14.95 6.81 21.36
CA ARG A 80 -16.29 7.34 21.11
C ARG A 80 -16.62 7.14 19.63
N PRO A 81 -17.89 6.82 19.31
CA PRO A 81 -18.29 6.65 17.92
C PRO A 81 -18.28 8.00 17.19
N ALA A 82 -17.92 7.95 15.91
CA ALA A 82 -18.27 9.00 14.96
C ALA A 82 -19.81 9.10 14.84
N LYS A 83 -20.30 10.20 14.29
CA LYS A 83 -21.74 10.45 14.13
C LYS A 83 -22.06 10.70 12.68
N ALA A 84 -23.20 10.19 12.25
CA ALA A 84 -23.84 10.47 10.98
C ALA A 84 -25.36 10.34 11.18
N VAL A 85 -26.15 10.93 10.28
CA VAL A 85 -27.59 10.65 10.16
C VAL A 85 -27.89 9.80 8.94
N VAL A 86 -29.07 9.18 8.92
CA VAL A 86 -29.50 8.32 7.80
C VAL A 86 -29.49 9.13 6.49
N GLY A 87 -28.80 8.61 5.47
CA GLY A 87 -28.67 9.25 4.16
C GLY A 87 -27.64 10.38 4.09
N GLU A 88 -26.98 10.75 5.20
CA GLU A 88 -25.87 11.70 5.18
C GLU A 88 -24.65 11.06 4.53
N ALA A 89 -24.01 11.79 3.60
CA ALA A 89 -22.78 11.37 2.97
C ALA A 89 -21.58 11.94 3.73
N PHE A 90 -20.63 11.09 4.10
CA PHE A 90 -19.40 11.51 4.75
C PHE A 90 -18.19 10.73 4.20
N GLU A 91 -17.00 11.31 4.32
CA GLU A 91 -15.77 10.70 3.84
C GLU A 91 -15.11 9.87 4.95
N ILE A 92 -14.77 8.62 4.63
CA ILE A 92 -13.81 7.82 5.37
C ILE A 92 -12.48 7.92 4.64
N SER A 93 -11.40 8.21 5.37
CA SER A 93 -10.06 8.34 4.82
C SER A 93 -9.03 7.59 5.63
N ALA A 94 -7.91 7.24 5.00
CA ALA A 94 -6.77 6.59 5.64
C ALA A 94 -5.48 6.93 4.89
N THR A 95 -4.34 6.79 5.55
CA THR A 95 -3.04 6.82 4.88
C THR A 95 -2.67 5.40 4.47
N VAL A 96 -2.49 5.18 3.17
CA VAL A 96 -2.24 3.85 2.59
C VAL A 96 -1.12 3.94 1.57
N PHE A 97 -0.08 3.12 1.78
CA PHE A 97 1.07 3.00 0.89
C PHE A 97 1.71 1.62 1.05
N ARG A 98 2.76 1.33 0.27
CA ARG A 98 3.56 0.11 0.40
C ARG A 98 5.04 0.39 0.20
N GLU A 99 5.88 -0.59 0.49
CA GLU A 99 7.28 -0.58 0.07
C GLU A 99 7.41 -0.77 -1.45
N GLY A 100 8.48 -0.21 -2.02
CA GLY A 100 8.72 -0.27 -3.46
C GLY A 100 7.90 0.76 -4.24
N HIS A 101 7.66 0.47 -5.52
CA HIS A 101 7.04 1.40 -6.46
C HIS A 101 5.75 0.85 -7.09
N ASP A 102 5.34 -0.35 -6.66
CA ASP A 102 4.14 -1.00 -7.15
C ASP A 102 2.90 -0.25 -6.62
N ALA A 103 1.81 -0.32 -7.39
CA ALA A 103 0.56 0.30 -7.03
C ALA A 103 -0.07 -0.33 -5.78
N VAL A 104 -0.86 0.48 -5.07
CA VAL A 104 -1.75 0.08 -3.98
C VAL A 104 -3.15 0.53 -4.27
N ALA A 105 -4.12 -0.16 -3.67
CA ALA A 105 -5.50 0.26 -3.64
C ALA A 105 -6.12 -0.02 -2.27
N ALA A 106 -7.25 0.63 -2.00
CA ALA A 106 -7.97 0.47 -0.74
C ALA A 106 -9.49 0.50 -0.96
N ASN A 107 -10.24 -0.09 -0.02
CA ASN A 107 -11.69 0.05 0.05
C ASN A 107 -12.14 0.26 1.49
N VAL A 108 -13.33 0.84 1.64
CA VAL A 108 -14.04 0.89 2.91
C VAL A 108 -14.95 -0.32 3.00
N VAL A 109 -14.97 -0.97 4.16
CA VAL A 109 -15.98 -1.97 4.53
C VAL A 109 -16.84 -1.37 5.63
N LEU A 110 -17.98 -0.81 5.24
CA LEU A 110 -18.98 -0.32 6.17
C LEU A 110 -19.91 -1.47 6.55
N ARG A 111 -20.15 -1.69 7.84
CA ARG A 111 -21.03 -2.74 8.36
C ARG A 111 -22.19 -2.13 9.13
N ASP A 112 -23.37 -2.66 8.85
CA ASP A 112 -24.60 -2.25 9.52
C ASP A 112 -24.70 -2.79 10.97
N PRO A 113 -25.74 -2.43 11.74
CA PRO A 113 -25.92 -2.88 13.12
C PRO A 113 -26.03 -4.39 13.28
N GLU A 114 -26.38 -5.12 12.22
CA GLU A 114 -26.41 -6.58 12.18
C GLU A 114 -25.08 -7.19 11.70
N GLY A 115 -24.06 -6.36 11.43
CA GLY A 115 -22.73 -6.77 11.00
C GLY A 115 -22.62 -7.08 9.50
N ARG A 116 -23.68 -6.84 8.72
CA ARG A 116 -23.70 -7.12 7.28
C ARG A 116 -22.92 -6.02 6.53
N PRO A 117 -22.04 -6.39 5.60
CA PRO A 117 -21.27 -5.41 4.84
C PRO A 117 -22.16 -4.67 3.82
N ALA A 118 -21.96 -3.38 3.71
CA ALA A 118 -22.50 -2.52 2.68
C ALA A 118 -21.88 -2.84 1.30
N PRO A 119 -22.39 -2.24 0.21
CA PRO A 119 -21.82 -2.42 -1.12
C PRO A 119 -20.32 -2.08 -1.20
N TRP A 120 -19.66 -2.67 -2.20
CA TRP A 120 -18.26 -2.39 -2.52
C TRP A 120 -18.01 -0.90 -2.69
N THR A 121 -17.08 -0.37 -1.89
CA THR A 121 -16.76 1.07 -1.86
C THR A 121 -15.25 1.27 -1.99
N PRO A 122 -14.72 1.36 -3.23
CA PRO A 122 -13.30 1.59 -3.46
C PRO A 122 -12.92 3.02 -3.07
N MET A 123 -11.72 3.17 -2.53
CA MET A 123 -11.11 4.46 -2.23
C MET A 123 -10.27 4.94 -3.41
N ARG A 124 -10.03 6.25 -3.45
CA ARG A 124 -9.05 6.88 -4.35
C ARG A 124 -8.08 7.71 -3.54
N GLU A 125 -6.87 7.92 -4.07
CA GLU A 125 -5.98 8.94 -3.52
C GLU A 125 -6.65 10.33 -3.65
N LEU A 126 -6.69 11.09 -2.55
CA LEU A 126 -7.37 12.38 -2.45
C LEU A 126 -6.55 13.51 -3.08
N ALA A 127 -5.23 13.40 -3.02
CA ALA A 127 -4.30 14.33 -3.65
C ALA A 127 -3.03 13.57 -4.05
N PRO A 128 -2.48 13.80 -5.26
CA PRO A 128 -1.31 13.06 -5.73
C PRO A 128 -0.10 13.17 -4.79
N GLY A 129 0.51 12.03 -4.47
CA GLY A 129 1.75 11.96 -3.67
C GLY A 129 1.55 12.21 -2.19
N THR A 130 0.31 12.14 -1.70
CA THR A 130 0.00 12.29 -0.27
C THR A 130 -0.20 10.98 0.45
N ASP A 131 -0.36 9.89 -0.31
CA ASP A 131 -0.75 8.56 0.20
C ASP A 131 -2.06 8.61 1.02
N ARG A 132 -2.83 9.70 0.88
CA ARG A 132 -4.09 9.89 1.58
C ARG A 132 -5.22 9.39 0.70
N TRP A 133 -5.87 8.32 1.13
CA TRP A 133 -6.97 7.72 0.41
C TRP A 133 -8.30 8.09 1.06
N GLY A 134 -9.36 8.18 0.27
CA GLY A 134 -10.71 8.38 0.78
C GLY A 134 -11.82 7.82 -0.10
N ALA A 135 -12.93 7.50 0.53
CA ALA A 135 -14.19 7.17 -0.12
C ALA A 135 -15.37 7.77 0.65
N THR A 136 -16.43 8.10 -0.08
CA THR A 136 -17.69 8.58 0.50
C THR A 136 -18.60 7.41 0.79
N VAL A 137 -19.17 7.38 2.00
CA VAL A 137 -20.17 6.40 2.43
C VAL A 137 -21.40 7.10 2.98
N SER A 138 -22.47 6.33 3.17
CA SER A 138 -23.68 6.80 3.84
C SER A 138 -24.34 5.67 4.64
N ALA A 139 -24.86 6.00 5.82
CA ALA A 139 -25.61 5.05 6.65
C ALA A 139 -27.06 4.94 6.13
N ALA A 140 -27.49 3.71 5.81
CA ALA A 140 -28.81 3.46 5.23
C ALA A 140 -29.94 3.32 6.26
N SER A 141 -29.60 3.12 7.53
CA SER A 141 -30.54 2.93 8.63
C SER A 141 -29.96 3.42 9.95
N GLU A 142 -30.82 3.66 10.93
CA GLU A 142 -30.40 4.00 12.29
C GLU A 142 -29.73 2.81 12.97
N GLY A 143 -28.78 3.08 13.86
CA GLY A 143 -28.12 2.08 14.69
C GLY A 143 -26.61 2.30 14.82
N LEU A 144 -25.93 1.33 15.44
CA LEU A 144 -24.48 1.35 15.57
C LEU A 144 -23.84 0.68 14.36
N TRP A 145 -23.25 1.49 13.50
CA TRP A 145 -22.45 1.02 12.37
C TRP A 145 -20.98 0.90 12.77
N THR A 146 -20.24 0.09 12.04
CA THR A 146 -18.77 0.04 12.14
C THR A 146 -18.15 0.15 10.77
N TYR A 147 -16.95 0.69 10.67
CA TYR A 147 -16.19 0.67 9.42
C TYR A 147 -14.75 0.23 9.63
N THR A 148 -14.25 -0.50 8.64
CA THR A 148 -12.83 -0.77 8.47
C THR A 148 -12.37 -0.26 7.11
N VAL A 149 -11.07 -0.01 7.00
CA VAL A 149 -10.41 0.17 5.71
C VAL A 149 -9.60 -1.10 5.43
N GLU A 150 -9.70 -1.59 4.20
CA GLU A 150 -8.84 -2.65 3.68
C GLU A 150 -7.89 -2.03 2.65
N ALA A 151 -6.61 -2.40 2.68
CA ALA A 151 -5.60 -2.02 1.70
C ALA A 151 -4.86 -3.24 1.16
N TRP A 152 -4.45 -3.19 -0.11
CA TRP A 152 -3.76 -4.27 -0.79
C TRP A 152 -2.79 -3.76 -1.85
N SER A 153 -1.86 -4.63 -2.25
CA SER A 153 -1.07 -4.47 -3.46
C SER A 153 -1.98 -4.64 -4.69
N ASP A 154 -1.92 -3.70 -5.62
CA ASP A 154 -2.62 -3.76 -6.92
C ASP A 154 -1.65 -4.18 -8.05
N PRO A 155 -1.45 -5.50 -8.25
CA PRO A 155 -0.53 -5.99 -9.26
C PRO A 155 -1.03 -5.73 -10.68
N VAL A 156 -2.34 -5.62 -10.90
CA VAL A 156 -2.90 -5.41 -12.24
C VAL A 156 -2.63 -3.99 -12.70
N SER A 157 -2.85 -2.98 -11.86
CA SER A 157 -2.50 -1.59 -12.19
C SER A 157 -1.00 -1.42 -12.41
N THR A 158 -0.18 -2.08 -11.58
CA THR A 158 1.28 -2.10 -11.73
C THR A 158 1.70 -2.67 -13.09
N TRP A 159 1.17 -3.85 -13.44
CA TRP A 159 1.45 -4.49 -14.73
C TRP A 159 0.96 -3.65 -15.91
N ARG A 160 -0.27 -3.10 -15.86
CA ARG A 160 -0.83 -2.27 -16.94
C ARG A 160 0.03 -1.07 -17.25
N HIS A 161 0.58 -0.42 -16.23
CA HIS A 161 1.52 0.70 -16.40
C HIS A 161 2.79 0.26 -17.14
N ALA A 162 3.41 -0.83 -16.69
CA ALA A 162 4.61 -1.37 -17.34
C ALA A 162 4.34 -1.83 -18.78
N ALA A 163 3.21 -2.51 -19.02
CA ALA A 163 2.84 -3.04 -20.32
C ALA A 163 2.60 -1.95 -21.37
N HIS A 164 1.96 -0.84 -20.99
CA HIS A 164 1.77 0.32 -21.86
C HIS A 164 3.09 0.95 -22.33
N ILE A 165 4.16 0.82 -21.56
CA ILE A 165 5.48 1.36 -21.90
C ILE A 165 6.29 0.34 -22.68
N LYS A 166 6.37 -0.89 -22.19
CA LYS A 166 7.27 -1.93 -22.70
C LYS A 166 6.78 -2.56 -24.01
N VAL A 167 5.48 -2.83 -24.15
CA VAL A 167 4.95 -3.51 -25.34
C VAL A 167 5.13 -2.66 -26.61
N PRO A 168 4.77 -1.37 -26.64
CA PRO A 168 5.03 -0.54 -27.83
C PRO A 168 6.52 -0.33 -28.14
N ALA A 169 7.38 -0.43 -27.13
CA ALA A 169 8.83 -0.34 -27.28
C ALA A 169 9.48 -1.66 -27.74
N GLY A 170 8.72 -2.76 -27.85
CA GLY A 170 9.26 -4.07 -28.22
C GLY A 170 10.16 -4.69 -27.16
N ILE A 171 10.01 -4.31 -25.88
CA ILE A 171 10.86 -4.75 -24.78
C ILE A 171 10.14 -5.88 -24.03
N ASP A 172 10.76 -7.07 -24.02
CA ASP A 172 10.29 -8.26 -23.29
C ASP A 172 8.80 -8.58 -23.53
N THR A 173 8.29 -8.35 -24.74
CA THR A 173 6.84 -8.33 -25.01
C THR A 173 6.15 -9.63 -24.63
N GLU A 174 6.71 -10.78 -25.04
CA GLU A 174 6.15 -12.09 -24.68
C GLU A 174 6.12 -12.33 -23.16
N LEU A 175 7.16 -11.91 -22.44
CA LEU A 175 7.20 -12.05 -20.99
C LEU A 175 6.12 -11.19 -20.34
N ILE A 176 6.01 -9.92 -20.75
CA ILE A 176 5.02 -8.99 -20.22
C ILE A 176 3.59 -9.47 -20.48
N LEU A 177 3.31 -9.98 -21.68
CA LEU A 177 1.98 -10.48 -22.03
C LEU A 177 1.61 -11.76 -21.24
N GLU A 178 2.57 -12.67 -21.04
CA GLU A 178 2.37 -13.87 -20.22
C GLU A 178 2.21 -13.55 -18.72
N GLU A 179 2.96 -12.58 -18.19
CA GLU A 179 2.76 -12.07 -16.82
C GLU A 179 1.34 -11.52 -16.64
N GLY A 180 0.87 -10.72 -17.60
CA GLY A 180 -0.50 -10.20 -17.61
C GLY A 180 -1.55 -11.29 -17.66
N ALA A 181 -1.35 -12.31 -18.49
CA ALA A 181 -2.24 -13.45 -18.60
C ALA A 181 -2.39 -14.16 -17.26
N ARG A 182 -1.29 -14.43 -16.55
CA ARG A 182 -1.32 -15.05 -15.22
C ARG A 182 -2.02 -14.19 -14.17
N LEU A 183 -1.84 -12.87 -14.21
CA LEU A 183 -2.57 -11.96 -13.32
C LEU A 183 -4.08 -12.03 -13.57
N TYR A 184 -4.49 -12.05 -14.84
CA TYR A 184 -5.91 -12.08 -15.21
C TYR A 184 -6.55 -13.44 -14.92
N GLU A 185 -5.81 -14.55 -15.02
CA GLU A 185 -6.28 -15.87 -14.57
C GLU A 185 -6.58 -15.89 -13.07
N ARG A 186 -5.69 -15.28 -12.28
CA ARG A 186 -5.88 -15.16 -10.83
C ARG A 186 -7.05 -14.24 -10.50
N ALA A 187 -7.16 -13.10 -11.16
CA ALA A 187 -8.33 -12.22 -11.03
C ALA A 187 -9.64 -12.94 -11.38
N ALA A 188 -9.66 -13.71 -12.47
CA ALA A 188 -10.80 -14.51 -12.90
C ALA A 188 -11.22 -15.58 -11.88
N ALA A 189 -10.26 -16.11 -11.10
CA ALA A 189 -10.56 -17.06 -10.03
C ALA A 189 -11.25 -16.40 -8.81
N GLU A 190 -11.05 -15.10 -8.59
CA GLU A 190 -11.70 -14.33 -7.52
C GLU A 190 -13.09 -13.81 -7.90
N VAL A 191 -13.44 -13.81 -9.19
CA VAL A 191 -14.78 -13.41 -9.66
C VAL A 191 -15.82 -14.48 -9.31
N PRO A 192 -16.92 -14.11 -8.63
CA PRO A 192 -18.02 -15.03 -8.35
C PRO A 192 -18.61 -15.63 -9.63
N LYS A 193 -18.92 -16.93 -9.61
CA LYS A 193 -19.43 -17.67 -10.78
C LYS A 193 -20.77 -17.13 -11.32
N GLU A 194 -21.56 -16.46 -10.48
CA GLU A 194 -22.98 -16.17 -10.72
C GLU A 194 -23.26 -15.04 -11.72
N HIS A 195 -22.26 -14.47 -12.40
CA HIS A 195 -22.48 -13.28 -13.24
C HIS A 195 -21.90 -13.36 -14.66
N GLY A 196 -21.34 -14.51 -15.09
CA GLY A 196 -20.74 -14.67 -16.43
C GLY A 196 -19.55 -13.74 -16.74
N ARG A 197 -19.18 -12.85 -15.81
CA ARG A 197 -18.12 -11.85 -15.94
C ARG A 197 -16.71 -12.45 -15.90
N ARG A 198 -16.58 -13.67 -15.38
CA ARG A 198 -15.33 -14.44 -15.40
C ARG A 198 -14.85 -14.70 -16.83
N ASP A 199 -15.77 -15.00 -17.74
CA ASP A 199 -15.42 -15.36 -19.12
C ASP A 199 -14.83 -14.18 -19.89
N VAL A 200 -15.18 -12.94 -19.50
CA VAL A 200 -14.56 -11.72 -20.04
C VAL A 200 -13.06 -11.70 -19.73
N LEU A 201 -12.66 -12.01 -18.50
CA LEU A 201 -11.25 -12.06 -18.11
C LEU A 201 -10.53 -13.24 -18.77
N LEU A 202 -11.17 -14.41 -18.87
CA LEU A 202 -10.58 -15.57 -19.54
C LEU A 202 -10.39 -15.34 -21.05
N ALA A 203 -11.33 -14.67 -21.71
CA ALA A 203 -11.15 -14.28 -23.12
C ALA A 203 -9.98 -13.30 -23.30
N ALA A 204 -9.77 -12.38 -22.35
CA ALA A 204 -8.59 -11.52 -22.35
C ALA A 204 -7.29 -12.31 -22.12
N VAL A 205 -7.30 -13.33 -21.25
CA VAL A 205 -6.17 -14.25 -21.04
C VAL A 205 -5.81 -14.97 -22.33
N ASP A 206 -6.79 -15.55 -23.02
CA ASP A 206 -6.59 -16.26 -24.28
C ASP A 206 -6.01 -15.31 -25.34
N ALA A 207 -6.54 -14.09 -25.43
CA ALA A 207 -6.04 -13.07 -26.34
C ALA A 207 -4.62 -12.60 -26.01
N LEU A 208 -4.24 -12.49 -24.72
CA LEU A 208 -2.87 -12.16 -24.31
C LEU A 208 -1.87 -13.26 -24.74
N ARG A 209 -2.30 -14.53 -24.78
CA ARG A 209 -1.47 -15.67 -25.16
C ARG A 209 -1.52 -16.03 -26.65
N ASP A 210 -2.37 -15.37 -27.43
CA ASP A 210 -2.51 -15.64 -28.86
C ASP A 210 -1.32 -15.08 -29.67
N THR A 211 -0.27 -15.89 -29.81
CA THR A 211 0.95 -15.54 -30.56
C THR A 211 0.73 -15.41 -32.07
N ALA A 212 -0.47 -15.70 -32.60
CA ALA A 212 -0.81 -15.43 -33.99
C ALA A 212 -1.21 -13.96 -34.23
N ARG A 213 -1.42 -13.17 -33.17
CA ARG A 213 -1.81 -11.75 -33.25
C ARG A 213 -0.64 -10.82 -32.93
N PRO A 214 -0.64 -9.58 -33.47
CA PRO A 214 0.35 -8.58 -33.09
C PRO A 214 0.28 -8.23 -31.60
N ASP A 215 1.43 -8.01 -30.96
CA ASP A 215 1.56 -7.74 -29.52
C ASP A 215 0.67 -6.59 -29.02
N ALA A 216 0.58 -5.50 -29.78
CA ALA A 216 -0.30 -4.38 -29.44
C ALA A 216 -1.79 -4.78 -29.42
N SER A 217 -2.20 -5.69 -30.30
CA SER A 217 -3.57 -6.20 -30.37
C SER A 217 -3.88 -7.16 -29.23
N ARG A 218 -2.90 -7.98 -28.83
CA ARG A 218 -2.97 -8.86 -27.65
C ARG A 218 -3.12 -8.04 -26.37
N LEU A 219 -2.28 -7.02 -26.19
CA LEU A 219 -2.38 -6.10 -25.05
C LEU A 219 -3.72 -5.35 -25.02
N ALA A 220 -4.17 -4.80 -26.16
CA ALA A 220 -5.43 -4.07 -26.23
C ALA A 220 -6.64 -4.90 -25.80
N ALA A 221 -6.64 -6.22 -26.04
CA ALA A 221 -7.71 -7.11 -25.61
C ALA A 221 -7.85 -7.21 -24.08
N ALA A 222 -6.77 -6.93 -23.33
CA ALA A 222 -6.77 -6.90 -21.88
C ALA A 222 -7.13 -5.51 -21.29
N LEU A 223 -7.34 -4.50 -22.14
CA LEU A 223 -7.56 -3.10 -21.74
C LEU A 223 -8.93 -2.59 -22.23
N THR A 224 -9.87 -3.51 -22.43
CA THR A 224 -11.21 -3.17 -22.90
C THR A 224 -12.07 -2.64 -21.75
N PRO A 225 -13.07 -1.78 -22.04
CA PRO A 225 -14.01 -1.30 -21.01
C PRO A 225 -14.70 -2.43 -20.25
N GLU A 226 -15.02 -3.54 -20.93
CA GLU A 226 -15.66 -4.70 -20.33
C GLU A 226 -14.74 -5.36 -19.29
N VAL A 227 -13.44 -5.48 -19.58
CA VAL A 227 -12.46 -5.97 -18.61
C VAL A 227 -12.33 -5.00 -17.43
N ASP A 228 -12.28 -3.70 -17.70
CA ASP A 228 -12.18 -2.66 -16.67
C ASP A 228 -13.36 -2.72 -15.70
N GLU A 229 -14.58 -2.91 -16.20
CA GLU A 229 -15.76 -3.06 -15.35
C GLU A 229 -15.66 -4.27 -14.40
N VAL A 230 -15.13 -5.39 -14.88
CA VAL A 230 -14.97 -6.59 -14.05
C VAL A 230 -13.93 -6.33 -12.97
N LEU A 231 -12.76 -5.79 -13.33
CA LEU A 231 -11.68 -5.52 -12.39
C LEU A 231 -12.00 -4.39 -11.41
N ALA A 232 -12.80 -3.40 -11.81
CA ALA A 232 -13.25 -2.33 -10.91
C ALA A 232 -14.19 -2.88 -9.82
N ARG A 233 -15.00 -3.90 -10.14
CA ARG A 233 -15.94 -4.53 -9.20
C ARG A 233 -15.32 -5.66 -8.39
N HIS A 234 -14.38 -6.39 -8.99
CA HIS A 234 -13.70 -7.56 -8.45
C HIS A 234 -12.20 -7.48 -8.77
N PRO A 235 -11.46 -6.55 -8.14
CA PRO A 235 -10.03 -6.43 -8.36
C PRO A 235 -9.30 -7.64 -7.77
N LEU A 236 -8.15 -8.00 -8.36
CA LEU A 236 -7.21 -8.94 -7.74
C LEU A 236 -6.54 -8.24 -6.55
N ARG A 237 -6.72 -8.77 -5.34
CA ARG A 237 -6.23 -8.13 -4.11
C ARG A 237 -5.16 -8.97 -3.43
N GLU A 238 -3.91 -8.51 -3.47
CA GLU A 238 -2.79 -9.22 -2.83
C GLU A 238 -2.42 -8.60 -1.49
N LEU A 239 -2.09 -9.46 -0.50
CA LEU A 239 -1.55 -9.02 0.80
C LEU A 239 -2.51 -8.10 1.57
N VAL A 240 -3.82 -8.39 1.49
CA VAL A 240 -4.86 -7.59 2.12
C VAL A 240 -4.56 -7.37 3.61
N THR A 241 -4.52 -6.11 4.00
CA THR A 241 -4.37 -5.64 5.39
C THR A 241 -5.62 -4.85 5.76
N SER A 242 -6.22 -5.14 6.93
CA SER A 242 -7.39 -4.42 7.44
C SER A 242 -7.02 -3.56 8.64
N SER A 243 -7.67 -2.42 8.79
CA SER A 243 -7.68 -1.66 10.04
C SER A 243 -8.47 -2.39 11.12
N ASP A 244 -8.26 -1.97 12.37
CA ASP A 244 -9.23 -2.22 13.43
C ASP A 244 -10.57 -1.53 13.10
N PRO A 245 -11.71 -2.10 13.53
CA PRO A 245 -13.02 -1.46 13.36
C PRO A 245 -13.16 -0.19 14.21
N LEU A 246 -13.73 0.86 13.62
CA LEU A 246 -14.12 2.12 14.27
C LEU A 246 -15.65 2.31 14.29
#